data_AF-A0A1E7Q7C3-F1
#
_entry.id   AF-A0A1E7Q7C3-F1
#
_cell.length_a   1.000
_cell.length_b   1.000
_cell.length_c   1.000
_cell.angle_alpha   90.00
_cell.angle_beta   90.00
_cell.angle_gamma   90.00
#
_symmetry.space_group_name_H-M   'P 1'
#
loop_
_entity.id
_entity.type
_entity.pdbx_description
1 polymer ?
#
loop_
_entity_poly.entity_id
_entity_poly.type
_entity_poly.pdbx_seq_one_letter_code
_entity_poly.pdbx_strand_id
1 'polypeptide(L)'
;MIDLSNLPANTLFIEVSGSGLPEVDGLYVPSAAPPTVSEAIISSSPGYWNGKMAWDRADGNAARSPAISYSIGFKCWRICRLDGHLAYEIGGDDVLPPTDRPWNVYKMGVAPAPKVVIYQKDKQ
;
A
#
# COMPACT_ATOMS: atom_id res chain seq x y z
N MET A 1 -3.44 -21.56 -5.86
CA MET A 1 -2.30 -20.87 -6.47
C MET A 1 -2.88 -19.75 -7.30
N ILE A 2 -2.66 -18.47 -6.95
CA ILE A 2 -3.14 -17.34 -7.77
C ILE A 2 -2.15 -17.20 -8.92
N ASP A 3 -2.63 -17.40 -10.14
CA ASP A 3 -1.82 -17.16 -11.34
C ASP A 3 -1.70 -15.65 -11.57
N LEU A 4 -0.59 -15.07 -11.10
CA LEU A 4 -0.30 -13.64 -11.24
C LEU A 4 -0.15 -13.22 -12.71
N SER A 5 0.09 -14.16 -13.62
CA SER A 5 0.31 -13.91 -15.05
C SER A 5 -0.93 -13.35 -15.77
N ASN A 6 -2.11 -13.51 -15.17
CA ASN A 6 -3.39 -13.06 -15.72
C ASN A 6 -4.00 -11.86 -14.96
N LEU A 7 -3.27 -11.28 -13.99
CA LEU A 7 -3.75 -10.09 -13.28
C LEU A 7 -3.51 -8.82 -14.12
N PRO A 8 -4.45 -7.85 -14.10
CA PRO A 8 -4.24 -6.60 -14.80
C PRO A 8 -3.03 -5.88 -14.21
N ALA A 9 -2.21 -5.26 -15.06
CA ALA A 9 -1.08 -4.46 -14.59
C ALA A 9 -1.56 -3.38 -13.61
N ASN A 10 -0.88 -3.22 -12.47
CA ASN A 10 -1.16 -2.09 -11.59
C ASN A 10 -0.63 -0.82 -12.25
N THR A 11 -1.54 0.03 -12.72
CA THR A 11 -1.24 1.34 -13.33
C THR A 11 -1.74 2.51 -12.47
N LEU A 12 -2.07 2.25 -11.21
CA LEU A 12 -2.68 3.22 -10.32
C LEU A 12 -1.62 3.91 -9.47
N PHE A 13 -1.82 5.20 -9.24
CA PHE A 13 -0.99 6.03 -8.37
C PHE A 13 -1.78 6.39 -7.12
N ILE A 14 -1.11 6.46 -5.97
CA ILE A 14 -1.75 6.83 -4.71
C ILE A 14 -1.07 8.06 -4.14
N GLU A 15 -1.85 9.07 -3.77
CA GLU A 15 -1.38 10.21 -2.98
C GLU A 15 -1.92 10.06 -1.56
N VAL A 16 -1.00 10.10 -0.60
CA VAL A 16 -1.32 10.15 0.83
C VAL A 16 -0.96 11.53 1.34
N SER A 17 -1.88 12.16 2.07
CA SER A 17 -1.66 13.50 2.63
C SER A 17 -2.37 13.68 3.97
N GLY A 18 -1.85 14.58 4.80
CA GLY A 18 -2.52 14.99 6.03
C GLY A 18 -2.49 13.92 7.13
N SER A 19 -1.56 12.97 7.07
CA SER A 19 -1.39 11.94 8.11
C SER A 19 -0.78 12.48 9.42
N GLY A 20 -0.31 13.73 9.42
CA GLY A 20 0.49 14.28 10.52
C GLY A 20 1.92 13.71 10.57
N LEU A 21 2.25 12.74 9.70
CA LEU A 21 3.58 12.18 9.50
C LEU A 21 4.07 12.48 8.08
N PRO A 22 4.95 13.48 7.89
CA PRO A 22 5.50 13.80 6.57
C PRO A 22 6.19 12.64 5.86
N GLU A 23 6.67 11.66 6.64
CA GLU A 23 7.33 10.45 6.14
C GLU A 23 6.34 9.47 5.48
N VAL A 24 5.05 9.58 5.79
CA VAL A 24 3.97 8.80 5.18
C VAL A 24 3.30 9.58 4.06
N ASP A 25 3.26 10.90 4.15
CA ASP A 25 2.68 11.75 3.11
C ASP A 25 3.53 11.74 1.82
N GLY A 26 2.86 11.73 0.67
CA GLY A 26 3.50 11.82 -0.65
C GLY A 26 2.85 10.92 -1.70
N LEU A 27 3.56 10.79 -2.83
CA LEU A 27 3.13 9.99 -3.97
C LEU A 27 3.65 8.55 -3.84
N TYR A 28 2.82 7.61 -4.25
CA TYR A 28 3.08 6.19 -4.29
C TYR A 28 2.80 5.64 -5.69
N VAL A 29 3.71 4.82 -6.17
CA VAL A 29 3.70 4.21 -7.50
C VAL A 29 3.55 2.70 -7.38
N PRO A 30 3.07 2.01 -8.44
CA PRO A 30 2.99 0.55 -8.43
C PRO A 30 4.31 -0.08 -7.97
N SER A 31 4.22 -1.03 -7.03
CA SER A 31 5.41 -1.57 -6.36
C SER A 31 6.35 -2.25 -7.35
N ALA A 32 7.65 -2.00 -7.25
CA ALA A 32 8.69 -2.68 -8.01
C ALA A 32 9.34 -3.82 -7.21
N ALA A 33 8.76 -4.17 -6.05
CA ALA A 33 9.30 -5.21 -5.19
C ALA A 33 9.49 -6.54 -5.94
N PRO A 34 10.63 -7.23 -5.74
CA PRO A 34 10.90 -8.47 -6.44
C PRO A 34 9.89 -9.56 -6.03
N PRO A 35 9.53 -10.47 -6.96
CA PRO A 35 8.66 -11.58 -6.66
C PRO A 35 9.12 -12.37 -5.44
N THR A 36 8.26 -12.46 -4.44
CA THR A 36 8.51 -13.19 -3.19
C THR A 36 7.30 -14.04 -2.87
N VAL A 37 7.54 -15.26 -2.40
CA VAL A 37 6.49 -16.13 -1.87
C VAL A 37 6.32 -15.79 -0.40
N SER A 38 5.13 -15.35 -0.01
CA SER A 38 4.83 -15.10 1.40
C SER A 38 4.68 -16.41 2.17
N GLU A 39 4.72 -16.34 3.51
CA GLU A 39 4.46 -17.47 4.40
C GLU A 39 3.09 -18.12 4.16
N ALA A 40 2.15 -17.39 3.53
CA ALA A 40 0.84 -17.88 3.12
C ALA A 40 0.85 -18.64 1.77
N ILE A 41 2.03 -18.91 1.18
CA ILE A 41 2.19 -19.57 -0.13
C ILE A 41 1.45 -18.81 -1.24
N ILE A 42 1.41 -17.48 -1.13
CA ILE A 42 0.87 -16.60 -2.17
C ILE A 42 2.06 -15.86 -2.77
N SER A 43 2.17 -15.95 -4.10
CA SER A 43 3.22 -15.24 -4.84
C SER A 43 2.91 -13.75 -4.88
N SER A 44 3.98 -12.95 -4.79
CA SER A 44 3.98 -11.52 -5.10
C SER A 44 4.65 -11.30 -6.46
N SER A 45 4.29 -10.23 -7.16
CA SER A 45 4.88 -9.81 -8.43
C SER A 45 4.97 -8.29 -8.48
N PRO A 46 5.70 -7.67 -9.42
CA PRO A 46 5.64 -6.23 -9.61
C PRO A 46 4.19 -5.73 -9.69
N GLY A 47 3.88 -4.71 -8.90
CA GLY A 47 2.55 -4.13 -8.73
C GLY A 47 1.63 -4.87 -7.77
N TYR A 48 2.02 -6.04 -7.25
CA TYR A 48 1.18 -6.91 -6.44
C TYR A 48 1.88 -7.49 -5.20
N TRP A 49 1.18 -7.48 -4.08
CA TRP A 49 1.58 -8.13 -2.83
C TRP A 49 0.45 -9.03 -2.35
N ASN A 50 0.75 -10.31 -2.10
CA ASN A 50 -0.24 -11.27 -1.65
C ASN A 50 -1.50 -11.32 -2.54
N GLY A 51 -1.34 -11.23 -3.86
CA GLY A 51 -2.45 -11.27 -4.82
C GLY A 51 -3.33 -10.01 -4.87
N LYS A 52 -2.99 -8.94 -4.14
CA LYS A 52 -3.65 -7.62 -4.22
C LYS A 52 -2.66 -6.57 -4.73
N MET A 53 -3.16 -5.50 -5.31
CA MET A 53 -2.29 -4.40 -5.77
C MET A 53 -1.49 -3.80 -4.60
N ALA A 54 -0.26 -3.39 -4.87
CA ALA A 54 0.66 -2.86 -3.88
C ALA A 54 1.45 -1.68 -4.46
N TRP A 55 1.87 -0.78 -3.57
CA TRP A 55 2.54 0.46 -3.96
C TRP A 55 3.79 0.74 -3.13
N ASP A 56 4.79 1.30 -3.79
CA ASP A 56 6.02 1.80 -3.20
C ASP A 56 5.99 3.33 -3.15
N ARG A 57 6.80 3.90 -2.26
CA ARG A 57 7.11 5.32 -2.26
C ARG A 57 7.70 5.75 -3.60
N ALA A 58 7.13 6.79 -4.23
CA ALA A 58 7.65 7.32 -5.50
C ALA A 58 9.06 7.91 -5.35
N ASP A 59 9.42 8.41 -4.15
CA ASP A 59 10.75 8.96 -3.87
C ASP A 59 11.79 7.88 -3.51
N GLY A 60 11.41 6.60 -3.45
CA GLY A 60 12.32 5.50 -3.15
C GLY A 60 12.82 5.42 -1.70
N ASN A 61 12.34 6.26 -0.78
CA ASN A 61 12.93 6.40 0.55
C ASN A 61 12.40 5.40 1.60
N ALA A 62 11.67 4.35 1.19
CA ALA A 62 11.17 3.34 2.13
C ALA A 62 12.19 2.22 2.39
N ALA A 63 12.46 1.93 3.66
CA ALA A 63 13.28 0.80 4.09
C ALA A 63 12.63 -0.55 3.77
N ARG A 64 11.31 -0.57 3.55
CA ARG A 64 10.56 -1.77 3.16
C ARG A 64 9.58 -1.44 2.03
N SER A 65 9.60 -2.29 1.00
CA SER A 65 8.56 -2.37 -0.02
C SER A 65 7.73 -3.64 0.17
N PRO A 66 6.42 -3.61 -0.12
CA PRO A 66 5.62 -2.43 -0.46
C PRO A 66 5.27 -1.54 0.73
N ALA A 67 5.16 -0.23 0.48
CA ALA A 67 4.80 0.75 1.51
C ALA A 67 3.29 0.81 1.76
N ILE A 68 2.47 0.52 0.74
CA ILE A 68 1.03 0.29 0.86
C ILE A 68 0.73 -1.14 0.41
N SER A 69 0.11 -1.93 1.29
CA SER A 69 -0.20 -3.33 1.00
C SER A 69 -1.40 -3.87 1.73
N TYR A 70 -1.94 -4.98 1.20
CA TYR A 70 -3.01 -5.73 1.82
C TYR A 70 -2.47 -6.84 2.72
N SER A 71 -3.00 -6.92 3.93
CA SER A 71 -2.75 -8.02 4.85
C SER A 71 -3.89 -9.03 4.81
N ILE A 72 -3.64 -10.21 4.24
CA ILE A 72 -4.65 -11.28 4.14
C ILE A 72 -5.09 -11.77 5.53
N GLY A 73 -4.14 -12.01 6.44
CA GLY A 73 -4.45 -12.56 7.76
C GLY A 73 -5.30 -11.64 8.63
N PHE A 74 -5.12 -10.32 8.50
CA PHE A 74 -5.85 -9.31 9.25
C PHE A 74 -7.02 -8.70 8.47
N LYS A 75 -7.15 -9.03 7.18
CA LYS A 75 -8.14 -8.48 6.25
C LYS A 75 -8.22 -6.95 6.29
N CYS A 76 -7.06 -6.33 6.06
CA CYS A 76 -6.93 -4.88 6.13
C CYS A 76 -5.88 -4.35 5.15
N TRP A 77 -6.11 -3.12 4.69
CA TRP A 77 -5.09 -2.31 4.03
C TRP A 77 -4.18 -1.65 5.05
N ARG A 78 -2.91 -1.49 4.71
CA ARG A 78 -1.87 -0.95 5.60
C ARG A 78 -0.97 0.05 4.89
N ILE A 79 -0.50 1.03 5.64
CA ILE A 79 0.53 1.99 5.22
C ILE A 79 1.68 1.94 6.25
N CYS A 80 2.91 1.80 5.78
CA CYS A 80 4.10 1.89 6.63
C CYS A 80 4.84 3.23 6.47
N ARG A 81 5.63 3.55 7.48
CA ARG A 81 6.57 4.68 7.50
C ARG A 81 7.80 4.35 6.65
N LEU A 82 8.68 5.33 6.49
CA LEU A 82 9.97 5.14 5.80
C LEU A 82 10.85 4.10 6.50
N ASP A 83 10.76 3.94 7.82
CA ASP A 83 11.51 2.93 8.58
C ASP A 83 10.91 1.50 8.48
N GLY A 84 9.79 1.33 7.77
CA GLY A 84 9.10 0.05 7.60
C GLY A 84 8.12 -0.31 8.72
N HIS A 85 8.00 0.49 9.79
CA HIS A 85 6.97 0.29 10.81
C HIS A 85 5.59 0.67 10.28
N LEU A 86 4.57 -0.09 10.67
CA LEU A 86 3.18 0.21 10.32
C LEU A 86 2.72 1.50 11.02
N ALA A 87 2.02 2.36 10.29
CA ALA A 87 1.47 3.62 10.82
C ALA A 87 -0.05 3.73 10.70
N TYR A 88 -0.63 3.17 9.63
CA TYR A 88 -2.07 3.25 9.44
C TYR A 88 -2.62 1.95 8.91
N GLU A 89 -3.86 1.65 9.27
CA GLU A 89 -4.59 0.53 8.71
C GLU A 89 -6.07 0.84 8.52
N ILE A 90 -6.71 0.10 7.64
CA ILE A 90 -8.16 0.10 7.51
C ILE A 90 -8.66 -1.30 7.17
N GLY A 91 -9.58 -1.80 7.98
CA GLY A 91 -10.19 -3.11 7.79
C GLY A 91 -11.15 -3.13 6.60
N GLY A 92 -11.27 -4.29 5.97
CA GLY A 92 -12.14 -4.52 4.81
C GLY A 92 -11.48 -5.38 3.76
N ASP A 93 -12.28 -5.94 2.85
CA ASP A 93 -11.82 -6.81 1.77
C ASP A 93 -11.79 -6.09 0.40
N ASP A 94 -11.83 -4.75 0.41
CA ASP A 94 -11.88 -3.91 -0.79
C ASP A 94 -10.77 -4.27 -1.79
N VAL A 95 -11.07 -4.09 -3.08
CA VAL A 95 -10.11 -4.36 -4.16
C VAL A 95 -8.95 -3.37 -4.13
N LEU A 96 -9.23 -2.12 -3.75
CA LEU A 96 -8.27 -1.03 -3.64
C LEU A 96 -8.31 -0.42 -2.23
N PRO A 97 -7.26 0.32 -1.82
CA PRO A 97 -7.27 1.05 -0.56
C PRO A 97 -8.47 2.03 -0.51
N PRO A 98 -9.30 2.00 0.56
CA PRO A 98 -10.47 2.87 0.66
C PRO A 98 -10.10 4.36 0.67
N THR A 99 -10.86 5.16 -0.09
CA THR A 99 -10.71 6.61 -0.22
C THR A 99 -11.93 7.39 0.29
N ASP A 100 -12.99 6.69 0.65
CA ASP A 100 -14.31 7.19 1.03
C ASP A 100 -14.54 7.22 2.55
N ARG A 101 -13.58 6.70 3.33
CA ARG A 101 -13.66 6.59 4.79
C ARG A 101 -12.31 6.85 5.47
N PRO A 102 -12.33 7.34 6.72
CA PRO A 102 -11.10 7.60 7.45
C PRO A 102 -10.36 6.31 7.78
N TRP A 103 -9.04 6.36 7.70
CA TRP A 103 -8.14 5.30 8.13
C TRP A 103 -7.95 5.34 9.64
N ASN A 104 -7.53 4.22 10.22
CA ASN A 104 -7.20 4.14 11.64
C ASN A 104 -5.71 4.48 11.84
N VAL A 105 -5.42 5.29 12.88
CA VAL A 105 -4.08 5.43 13.42
C VAL A 105 -3.67 4.09 14.04
N TYR A 106 -2.55 3.53 13.60
CA TYR A 106 -2.13 2.18 13.98
C TYR A 106 -0.64 2.12 14.32
N LYS A 107 -0.28 1.47 15.43
CA LYS A 107 1.11 1.31 15.89
C LYS A 107 1.85 2.67 15.96
N MET A 108 2.71 2.97 14.99
CA MET A 108 3.57 4.16 14.98
C MET A 108 2.94 5.34 14.23
N GLY A 109 1.65 5.26 13.88
CA GLY A 109 0.92 6.37 13.29
C GLY A 109 0.64 7.50 14.29
N VAL A 110 0.39 8.68 13.75
CA VAL A 110 -0.03 9.86 14.52
C VAL A 110 -1.32 10.40 13.93
N ALA A 111 -2.15 11.06 14.75
CA ALA A 111 -3.33 11.77 14.27
C ALA A 111 -2.92 13.10 13.59
N PRO A 112 -3.64 13.56 12.55
CA PRO A 112 -4.88 12.99 12.03
C PRO A 112 -4.67 11.78 11.12
N ALA A 113 -5.75 11.04 10.84
CA ALA A 113 -5.71 9.94 9.88
C ALA A 113 -5.34 10.44 8.47
N PRO A 114 -4.61 9.64 7.67
CA PRO A 114 -4.26 10.00 6.30
C PRO A 114 -5.49 10.16 5.42
N LYS A 115 -5.41 11.12 4.50
CA LYS A 115 -6.28 11.17 3.32
C LYS A 115 -5.59 10.44 2.18
N VAL A 116 -6.30 9.47 1.61
CA VAL A 116 -5.83 8.63 0.49
C VAL A 116 -6.61 8.99 -0.77
N VAL A 117 -5.91 9.24 -1.87
CA VAL A 117 -6.51 9.50 -3.20
C VAL A 117 -5.83 8.61 -4.24
N ILE A 118 -6.62 8.04 -5.15
CA ILE A 118 -6.15 7.15 -6.22
C ILE A 118 -6.30 7.83 -7.57
N TYR A 119 -5.26 7.79 -8.41
CA TYR A 119 -5.24 8.32 -9.77
C TYR A 119 -4.99 7.22 -10.81
N GLN A 120 -5.62 7.36 -11.98
CA GLN A 120 -5.45 6.45 -13.13
C GLN A 120 -4.31 6.85 -14.08
N LYS A 121 -3.77 8.07 -13.92
CA LYS A 121 -2.61 8.57 -14.65
C LYS A 121 -1.68 9.24 -13.66
N ASP A 122 -0.39 9.22 -13.98
CA ASP A 122 0.60 10.01 -13.27
C ASP A 122 0.16 11.47 -13.27
N LYS A 123 0.30 12.13 -12.13
CA LYS A 123 -0.07 13.55 -11.96
C LYS A 123 1.05 14.49 -12.40
N GLN A 124 2.14 13.95 -12.95
CA GLN A 124 3.33 14.69 -13.38
C GLN A 124 3.16 15.40 -14.73
#